data_AF-A0A2S9FB73-F1
#
_entry.id   AF-A0A2S9FB73-F1
#
_cell.length_a   1.000
_cell.length_b   1.000
_cell.length_c   1.000
_cell.angle_alpha   90.00
_cell.angle_beta   90.00
_cell.angle_gamma   90.00
#
_symmetry.space_group_name_H-M   'P 1'
#
loop_
_entity.id
_entity.type
_entity.pdbx_description
1 polymer ?
#
loop_
_entity_poly.entity_id
_entity_poly.type
_entity_poly.pdbx_seq_one_letter_code
_entity_poly.pdbx_strand_id
1 'polypeptide(L)'
;TVVRERGMDLFCAGTHPFADWSAQKLTDAPRYAELIKRTQWWGRQMTIWGVHVHVGISSAHKVMPIITSLLHQYPHLLALSASSPYWDGEDTGYASNRAMMFQQLPTAGLPFHFQEWREFERFVSDQKKTGIIDHMNEIRWDIRPSPHLGTIEVRIFDGVSNLHELSALVALTHCLIVDLDRRLDAGESLPVMPPWHVQENKWRAARYGLDAIIILDADSNERLVTEDLDDIVERLQPIAKRLGCIDELGRVPDIYRDGASYQRQRRVAEEHDGDLRAVVDALVGELVL
;
A
#
# COMPACT_ATOMS: atom_id res chain seq x y z
N THR A 1 -17.65 -11.05 -21.55
CA THR A 1 -17.62 -10.35 -20.26
C THR A 1 -18.18 -8.97 -20.49
N VAL A 2 -18.96 -8.47 -19.54
CA VAL A 2 -19.69 -7.17 -19.60
C VAL A 2 -18.80 -6.01 -20.08
N VAL A 3 -17.51 -6.01 -19.74
CA VAL A 3 -16.55 -4.96 -20.14
C VAL A 3 -16.22 -5.04 -21.64
N ARG A 4 -15.77 -6.21 -22.13
CA ARG A 4 -15.42 -6.41 -23.55
C ARG A 4 -16.62 -6.23 -24.48
N GLU A 5 -17.81 -6.62 -24.04
CA GLU A 5 -19.07 -6.40 -24.78
C GLU A 5 -19.40 -4.91 -24.98
N ARG A 6 -18.79 -4.02 -24.19
CA ARG A 6 -18.91 -2.56 -24.32
C ARG A 6 -17.73 -1.92 -25.03
N GLY A 7 -16.83 -2.70 -25.64
CA GLY A 7 -15.65 -2.18 -26.33
C GLY A 7 -14.62 -1.55 -25.40
N MET A 8 -14.51 -2.07 -24.17
CA MET A 8 -13.56 -1.61 -23.16
C MET A 8 -12.71 -2.78 -22.66
N ASP A 9 -11.57 -2.46 -22.07
CA ASP A 9 -10.71 -3.39 -21.35
C ASP A 9 -10.53 -2.96 -19.89
N LEU A 10 -10.04 -3.88 -19.06
CA LEU A 10 -9.67 -3.61 -17.67
C LEU A 10 -8.16 -3.70 -17.54
N PHE A 11 -7.59 -2.78 -16.78
CA PHE A 11 -6.22 -2.85 -16.31
C PHE A 11 -6.20 -2.48 -14.83
N CYS A 12 -5.13 -2.84 -14.11
CA CYS A 12 -4.92 -2.43 -12.74
C CYS A 12 -3.46 -2.05 -12.51
N ALA A 13 -3.23 -0.85 -12.01
CA ALA A 13 -1.92 -0.30 -11.64
C ALA A 13 -2.13 0.88 -10.68
N GLY A 14 -1.06 1.36 -10.03
CA GLY A 14 -1.15 2.49 -9.09
C GLY A 14 -1.56 3.80 -9.75
N THR A 15 -1.14 4.00 -11.00
CA THR A 15 -1.46 5.15 -11.86
C THR A 15 -1.70 4.66 -13.28
N HIS A 16 -2.37 5.48 -14.08
CA HIS A 16 -2.45 5.25 -15.51
C HIS A 16 -1.21 5.89 -16.17
N PRO A 17 -0.47 5.18 -17.05
CA PRO A 17 0.83 5.67 -17.53
C PRO A 17 0.82 7.05 -18.20
N PHE A 18 -0.20 7.34 -19.01
CA PHE A 18 -0.28 8.58 -19.81
C PHE A 18 -1.60 9.36 -19.65
N ALA A 19 -2.45 9.04 -18.67
CA ALA A 19 -3.74 9.74 -18.57
C ALA A 19 -3.53 11.14 -18.01
N ASP A 20 -4.09 12.12 -18.71
CA ASP A 20 -4.13 13.51 -18.23
C ASP A 20 -5.16 13.61 -17.10
N TRP A 21 -4.67 13.91 -15.89
CA TRP A 21 -5.50 14.09 -14.69
C TRP A 21 -6.46 15.28 -14.84
N SER A 22 -6.07 16.31 -15.58
CA SER A 22 -6.83 17.55 -15.74
C SER A 22 -8.05 17.38 -16.64
N ALA A 23 -8.01 16.40 -17.55
CA ALA A 23 -9.10 16.01 -18.43
C ALA A 23 -10.11 15.03 -17.79
N GLN A 24 -9.82 14.50 -16.59
CA GLN A 24 -10.68 13.50 -15.95
C GLN A 24 -12.00 14.09 -15.45
N LYS A 25 -13.09 13.36 -15.70
CA LYS A 25 -14.43 13.74 -15.22
C LYS A 25 -14.57 13.35 -13.75
N LEU A 26 -14.86 14.34 -12.92
CA LEU A 26 -15.22 14.10 -11.52
C LEU A 26 -16.59 13.45 -11.44
N THR A 27 -16.75 12.56 -10.46
CA THR A 27 -18.08 12.01 -10.13
C THR A 27 -18.94 13.15 -9.60
N ASP A 28 -20.11 13.35 -10.21
CA ASP A 28 -21.07 14.37 -9.81
C ASP A 28 -21.80 13.95 -8.52
N ALA A 29 -21.13 14.16 -7.39
CA ALA A 29 -21.63 13.86 -6.06
C ALA A 29 -21.19 14.92 -5.05
N PRO A 30 -22.08 15.40 -4.15
CA PRO A 30 -21.78 16.50 -3.22
C PRO A 30 -20.50 16.27 -2.39
N ARG A 31 -20.30 15.04 -1.91
CA ARG A 31 -19.12 14.63 -1.13
C ARG A 31 -17.81 14.79 -1.91
N TYR A 32 -17.81 14.54 -3.23
CA TYR A 32 -16.63 14.70 -4.07
C TYR A 32 -16.33 16.19 -4.34
N ALA A 33 -17.37 17.01 -4.54
CA ALA A 33 -17.20 18.45 -4.70
C ALA A 33 -16.58 19.12 -3.46
N GLU A 34 -17.02 18.71 -2.27
CA GLU A 34 -16.46 19.17 -1.00
C GLU A 34 -15.00 18.72 -0.81
N LEU A 35 -14.70 17.45 -1.12
CA LEU A 35 -13.33 16.94 -1.09
C LEU A 35 -12.42 17.79 -1.98
N ILE A 36 -12.78 18.00 -3.25
CA ILE A 36 -12.01 18.81 -4.19
C ILE A 36 -11.87 20.25 -3.72
N LYS A 37 -12.92 20.86 -3.17
CA LYS A 37 -12.86 22.20 -2.57
C LYS A 37 -11.86 22.26 -1.41
N ARG A 38 -11.74 21.20 -0.61
CA ARG A 38 -10.78 21.14 0.52
C ARG A 38 -9.35 20.90 0.06
N THR A 39 -9.15 20.03 -0.92
CA THR A 39 -7.81 19.52 -1.30
C THR A 39 -7.20 20.21 -2.51
N GLN A 40 -8.00 20.99 -3.26
CA GLN A 40 -7.57 21.84 -4.38
C GLN A 40 -6.65 21.10 -5.34
N TRP A 41 -5.46 21.65 -5.63
CA TRP A 41 -4.48 21.13 -6.58
C TRP A 41 -4.22 19.63 -6.41
N TRP A 42 -3.84 19.21 -5.21
CA TRP A 42 -3.50 17.81 -4.93
C TRP A 42 -4.69 16.87 -5.09
N GLY A 43 -5.89 17.30 -4.68
CA GLY A 43 -7.10 16.50 -4.84
C GLY A 43 -7.48 16.24 -6.28
N ARG A 44 -7.30 17.24 -7.15
CA ARG A 44 -7.62 17.10 -8.59
C ARG A 44 -6.70 16.10 -9.29
N GLN A 45 -5.52 15.86 -8.74
CA GLN A 45 -4.56 14.90 -9.25
C GLN A 45 -4.80 13.47 -8.74
N MET A 46 -5.79 13.20 -7.88
CA MET A 46 -6.00 11.87 -7.25
C MET A 46 -6.61 10.82 -8.19
N THR A 47 -6.07 10.71 -9.40
CA THR A 47 -6.35 9.65 -10.39
C THR A 47 -5.41 8.48 -10.13
N ILE A 48 -5.55 7.90 -8.93
CA ILE A 48 -4.70 6.85 -8.39
C ILE A 48 -5.55 5.67 -7.92
N TRP A 49 -5.02 4.46 -8.03
CA TRP A 49 -5.72 3.24 -7.64
C TRP A 49 -4.87 2.41 -6.69
N GLY A 50 -5.48 1.83 -5.67
CA GLY A 50 -4.80 1.00 -4.70
C GLY A 50 -5.63 -0.19 -4.30
N VAL A 51 -4.96 -1.22 -3.80
CA VAL A 51 -5.58 -2.38 -3.18
C VAL A 51 -5.53 -2.21 -1.67
N HIS A 52 -6.66 -2.45 -1.00
CA HIS A 52 -6.72 -2.42 0.47
C HIS A 52 -6.97 -3.82 1.01
N VAL A 53 -6.19 -4.23 2.01
CA VAL A 53 -6.35 -5.51 2.70
C VAL A 53 -6.89 -5.24 4.10
N HIS A 54 -8.01 -5.90 4.42
CA HIS A 54 -8.62 -5.85 5.75
C HIS A 54 -8.33 -7.15 6.49
N VAL A 55 -7.73 -7.08 7.68
CA VAL A 55 -7.50 -8.23 8.55
C VAL A 55 -8.21 -8.02 9.88
N GLY A 56 -9.08 -8.96 10.25
CA GLY A 56 -9.86 -8.91 11.49
C GLY A 56 -8.98 -9.05 12.73
N ILE A 57 -9.24 -8.24 13.76
CA ILE A 57 -8.52 -8.28 15.03
C ILE A 57 -9.49 -8.61 16.16
N SER A 58 -9.08 -9.52 17.04
CA SER A 58 -9.91 -10.06 18.12
C SER A 58 -10.24 -9.05 19.23
N SER A 59 -9.46 -7.96 19.36
CA SER A 59 -9.71 -6.93 20.36
C SER A 59 -9.08 -5.58 20.02
N ALA A 60 -9.73 -4.49 20.43
CA ALA A 60 -9.30 -3.12 20.18
C ALA A 60 -7.91 -2.78 20.80
N HIS A 61 -7.57 -3.37 21.95
CA HIS A 61 -6.30 -3.09 22.62
C HIS A 61 -5.07 -3.55 21.81
N LYS A 62 -5.24 -4.51 20.89
CA LYS A 62 -4.17 -4.99 20.02
C LYS A 62 -3.96 -4.13 18.78
N VAL A 63 -4.96 -3.33 18.39
CA VAL A 63 -4.97 -2.63 17.10
C VAL A 63 -3.80 -1.67 16.97
N MET A 64 -3.58 -0.80 17.96
CA MET A 64 -2.54 0.23 17.87
C MET A 64 -1.11 -0.32 17.99
N PRO A 65 -0.82 -1.28 18.90
CA PRO A 65 0.48 -1.97 18.90
C PRO A 65 0.78 -2.67 17.56
N ILE A 66 -0.19 -3.40 16.99
CA ILE A 66 -0.02 -4.08 15.70
C ILE A 66 0.23 -3.06 14.58
N ILE A 67 -0.59 -2.00 14.48
CA ILE A 67 -0.38 -0.97 13.45
C ILE A 67 1.00 -0.35 13.56
N THR A 68 1.41 0.05 14.77
CA THR A 68 2.72 0.70 14.98
C THR A 68 3.88 -0.25 14.65
N SER A 69 3.78 -1.54 15.00
CA SER A 69 4.82 -2.52 14.68
C SER A 69 4.84 -2.91 13.21
N LEU A 70 3.67 -2.96 12.55
CA LEU A 70 3.56 -3.27 11.12
C LEU A 70 4.25 -2.22 10.23
N LEU A 71 4.49 -1.01 10.75
CA LEU A 71 5.25 0.02 10.04
C LEU A 71 6.70 -0.38 9.72
N HIS A 72 7.28 -1.34 10.46
CA HIS A 72 8.58 -1.92 10.10
C HIS A 72 8.53 -2.66 8.74
N GLN A 73 7.36 -3.23 8.39
CA GLN A 73 7.19 -3.97 7.13
C GLN A 73 6.57 -3.10 6.03
N TYR A 74 6.31 -1.82 6.31
CA TYR A 74 5.83 -0.86 5.33
C TYR A 74 6.67 -0.86 4.04
N PRO A 75 8.02 -0.75 4.10
CA PRO A 75 8.80 -0.66 2.87
C PRO A 75 8.73 -1.93 2.04
N HIS A 76 8.65 -3.12 2.66
CA HIS A 76 8.49 -4.40 1.95
C HIS A 76 7.16 -4.46 1.21
N LEU A 77 6.07 -4.12 1.91
CA LEU A 77 4.72 -4.10 1.36
C LEU A 77 4.60 -3.10 0.20
N LEU A 78 5.20 -1.91 0.33
CA LEU A 78 5.20 -0.91 -0.73
C LEU A 78 6.06 -1.35 -1.92
N ALA A 79 7.30 -1.81 -1.68
CA ALA A 79 8.23 -2.22 -2.73
C ALA A 79 7.68 -3.36 -3.61
N LEU A 80 7.07 -4.38 -3.00
CA LEU A 80 6.46 -5.50 -3.72
C LEU A 80 5.27 -5.07 -4.58
N SER A 81 4.45 -4.16 -4.08
CA SER A 81 3.20 -3.74 -4.75
C SER A 81 3.36 -2.60 -5.75
N ALA A 82 4.56 -1.99 -5.83
CA ALA A 82 4.78 -0.77 -6.60
C ALA A 82 4.48 -0.96 -8.10
N SER A 83 3.59 -0.12 -8.63
CA SER A 83 3.11 -0.23 -10.02
C SER A 83 2.76 1.13 -10.63
N SER A 84 3.34 2.22 -10.13
CA SER A 84 3.08 3.57 -10.61
C SER A 84 4.36 4.36 -10.94
N PRO A 85 5.19 3.88 -11.89
CA PRO A 85 6.40 4.61 -12.29
C PRO A 85 6.10 5.84 -13.14
N TYR A 86 4.99 5.85 -13.88
CA TYR A 86 4.63 6.91 -14.81
C TYR A 86 3.52 7.83 -14.26
N TRP A 87 3.58 9.10 -14.64
CA TRP A 87 2.55 10.09 -14.37
C TRP A 87 2.46 11.09 -15.53
N ASP A 88 1.27 11.24 -16.12
CA ASP A 88 1.02 12.19 -17.22
C ASP A 88 1.98 12.01 -18.42
N GLY A 89 2.35 10.76 -18.71
CA GLY A 89 3.22 10.41 -19.83
C GLY A 89 4.72 10.43 -19.50
N GLU A 90 5.10 10.83 -18.29
CA GLU A 90 6.51 10.97 -17.89
C GLU A 90 6.91 9.88 -16.89
N ASP A 91 8.13 9.35 -17.03
CA ASP A 91 8.72 8.52 -15.96
C ASP A 91 9.09 9.43 -14.78
N THR A 92 8.46 9.19 -13.64
CA THR A 92 8.64 10.01 -12.44
C THR A 92 9.96 9.74 -11.72
N GLY A 93 10.64 8.64 -12.08
CA GLY A 93 11.77 8.10 -11.34
C GLY A 93 11.38 7.39 -10.03
N TYR A 94 10.09 7.35 -9.65
CA TYR A 94 9.61 6.56 -8.51
C TYR A 94 9.21 5.15 -8.96
N ALA A 95 9.24 4.18 -8.05
CA ALA A 95 8.61 2.88 -8.25
C ALA A 95 7.10 2.97 -7.97
N SER A 96 6.73 3.71 -6.92
CA SER A 96 5.35 4.03 -6.56
C SER A 96 5.18 5.55 -6.42
N ASN A 97 4.82 6.23 -7.52
CA ASN A 97 4.41 7.63 -7.47
C ASN A 97 3.10 7.82 -6.69
N ARG A 98 2.18 6.85 -6.74
CA ARG A 98 0.91 6.91 -6.01
C ARG A 98 1.10 7.16 -4.52
N ALA A 99 2.04 6.46 -3.86
CA ALA A 99 2.32 6.67 -2.44
C ALA A 99 2.76 8.12 -2.12
N MET A 100 3.51 8.74 -3.03
CA MET A 100 4.02 10.11 -2.91
C MET A 100 2.95 11.17 -3.20
N MET A 101 2.03 10.86 -4.10
CA MET A 101 0.86 11.69 -4.37
C MET A 101 -0.12 11.67 -3.21
N PHE A 102 -0.46 10.47 -2.71
CA PHE A 102 -1.50 10.31 -1.70
C PHE A 102 -1.21 11.06 -0.40
N GLN A 103 0.06 11.10 0.02
CA GLN A 103 0.49 11.80 1.24
C GLN A 103 0.36 13.33 1.19
N GLN A 104 0.08 13.93 0.03
CA GLN A 104 -0.17 15.38 -0.08
C GLN A 104 -1.54 15.78 0.48
N LEU A 105 -2.44 14.82 0.68
CA LEU A 105 -3.76 15.09 1.25
C LEU A 105 -3.68 15.30 2.77
N PRO A 106 -4.52 16.19 3.34
CA PRO A 106 -4.64 16.31 4.79
C PRO A 106 -5.06 14.96 5.36
N THR A 107 -4.48 14.59 6.51
CA THR A 107 -4.72 13.31 7.21
C THR A 107 -4.32 12.04 6.44
N ALA A 108 -3.63 12.18 5.31
CA ALA A 108 -3.08 11.04 4.57
C ALA A 108 -1.61 10.77 4.93
N GLY A 109 -1.15 9.57 4.63
CA GLY A 109 0.22 9.13 4.87
C GLY A 109 0.36 8.24 6.11
N LEU A 110 1.54 8.26 6.73
CA LEU A 110 1.84 7.35 7.83
C LEU A 110 0.94 7.64 9.05
N PRO A 111 0.43 6.61 9.74
CA PRO A 111 -0.24 6.81 11.02
C PRO A 111 0.74 7.33 12.06
N PHE A 112 0.23 8.05 13.07
CA PHE A 112 1.02 8.35 14.26
C PHE A 112 1.24 7.08 15.08
N HIS A 113 2.33 7.06 15.85
CA HIS A 113 2.68 5.92 16.69
C HIS A 113 1.88 5.99 17.99
N PHE A 114 1.02 5.00 18.20
CA PHE A 114 0.22 4.83 19.39
C PHE A 114 0.37 3.41 19.91
N GLN A 115 0.36 3.23 21.22
CA GLN A 115 0.44 1.92 21.87
C GLN A 115 -0.89 1.51 22.49
N GLU A 116 -1.76 2.46 22.80
CA GLU A 116 -3.05 2.17 23.39
C GLU A 116 -4.21 2.68 22.53
N TRP A 117 -5.31 1.92 22.53
CA TRP A 117 -6.54 2.30 21.84
C TRP A 117 -7.06 3.68 22.27
N ARG A 118 -6.93 4.01 23.56
CA ARG A 118 -7.38 5.29 24.12
C ARG A 118 -6.63 6.49 23.54
N GLU A 119 -5.39 6.32 23.13
CA GLU A 119 -4.62 7.38 22.47
C GLU A 119 -5.17 7.68 21.09
N PHE A 120 -5.55 6.63 20.34
CA PHE A 120 -6.26 6.76 19.08
C PHE A 120 -7.63 7.42 19.26
N GLU A 121 -8.40 7.03 20.29
CA GLU A 121 -9.69 7.68 20.59
C GLU A 121 -9.54 9.16 20.89
N ARG A 122 -8.52 9.54 21.67
CA ARG A 122 -8.18 10.94 21.95
C ARG A 122 -7.82 11.68 20.65
N PHE A 123 -6.97 11.09 19.82
CA PHE A 123 -6.64 11.65 18.50
C PHE A 123 -7.88 11.90 17.66
N VAL A 124 -8.77 10.91 17.52
CA VAL A 124 -10.03 11.06 16.76
C VAL A 124 -10.91 12.17 17.34
N SER A 125 -11.02 12.24 18.67
CA SER A 125 -11.75 13.30 19.36
C SER A 125 -11.18 14.69 19.05
N ASP A 126 -9.85 14.86 19.09
CA ASP A 126 -9.19 16.13 18.79
C ASP A 126 -9.38 16.55 17.34
N GLN A 127 -9.28 15.61 16.38
CA GLN A 127 -9.49 15.86 14.95
C GLN A 127 -10.93 16.31 14.65
N LYS A 128 -11.92 15.70 15.31
CA LYS A 128 -13.33 16.11 15.20
C LYS A 128 -13.58 17.47 15.83
N LYS A 129 -13.05 17.69 17.04
CA LYS A 129 -13.23 18.96 17.77
C LYS A 129 -12.66 20.15 17.00
N THR A 130 -11.57 19.95 16.28
CA THR A 130 -10.90 20.98 15.47
C THR A 130 -11.48 21.11 14.05
N GLY A 131 -12.40 20.23 13.64
CA GLY A 131 -12.98 20.23 12.30
C GLY A 131 -12.03 19.74 11.20
N ILE A 132 -10.95 19.02 11.55
CA ILE A 132 -10.06 18.41 10.55
C ILE A 132 -10.75 17.24 9.83
N ILE A 133 -11.60 16.51 10.56
CA ILE A 133 -12.47 15.46 10.04
C ILE A 133 -13.87 15.60 10.60
N ASP A 134 -14.89 15.28 9.81
CA ASP A 134 -16.26 15.09 10.29
C ASP A 134 -16.51 13.61 10.59
N HIS A 135 -15.98 12.73 9.74
CA HIS A 135 -16.10 11.29 9.84
C HIS A 135 -14.75 10.60 9.98
N MET A 136 -14.72 9.50 10.74
CA MET A 136 -13.49 8.72 10.95
C MET A 136 -12.92 8.13 9.65
N ASN A 137 -13.77 7.87 8.65
CA ASN A 137 -13.31 7.38 7.34
C ASN A 137 -12.50 8.41 6.54
N GLU A 138 -12.44 9.67 7.00
CA GLU A 138 -11.57 10.72 6.47
C GLU A 138 -10.15 10.66 7.01
N ILE A 139 -9.85 9.84 8.03
CA ILE A 139 -8.47 9.53 8.42
C ILE A 139 -7.88 8.66 7.31
N ARG A 140 -7.04 9.26 6.47
CA ARG A 140 -6.51 8.66 5.25
C ARG A 140 -5.15 8.00 5.46
N TRP A 141 -4.88 7.50 6.66
CA TRP A 141 -3.60 6.83 6.92
C TRP A 141 -3.41 5.60 6.04
N ASP A 142 -2.15 5.32 5.72
CA ASP A 142 -1.72 4.18 4.90
C ASP A 142 -2.00 2.84 5.60
N ILE A 143 -2.02 2.84 6.93
CA ILE A 143 -2.52 1.74 7.76
C ILE A 143 -3.43 2.36 8.82
N ARG A 144 -4.66 1.87 8.95
CA ARG A 144 -5.61 2.45 9.91
C ARG A 144 -6.53 1.42 10.56
N PRO A 145 -7.05 1.73 11.76
CA PRO A 145 -8.18 0.99 12.30
C PRO A 145 -9.43 1.15 11.43
N SER A 146 -10.21 0.09 11.28
CA SER A 146 -11.56 0.11 10.75
C SER A 146 -12.55 -0.49 11.76
N PRO A 147 -12.97 0.29 12.78
CA PRO A 147 -13.86 -0.18 13.85
C PRO A 147 -15.19 -0.76 13.39
N HIS A 148 -15.76 -0.22 12.31
CA HIS A 148 -17.04 -0.71 11.76
C HIS A 148 -16.95 -2.11 11.17
N LEU A 149 -15.73 -2.59 10.83
CA LEU A 149 -15.47 -3.96 10.38
C LEU A 149 -14.74 -4.80 11.43
N GLY A 150 -14.19 -4.19 12.48
CA GLY A 150 -13.33 -4.88 13.44
C GLY A 150 -11.98 -5.29 12.86
N THR A 151 -11.43 -4.49 11.93
CA THR A 151 -10.21 -4.85 11.18
C THR A 151 -9.13 -3.79 11.27
N ILE A 152 -7.88 -4.17 11.00
CA ILE A 152 -6.85 -3.25 10.49
C ILE A 152 -6.96 -3.21 8.97
N GLU A 153 -7.02 -2.00 8.41
CA GLU A 153 -7.04 -1.75 6.97
C GLU A 153 -5.64 -1.31 6.51
N VAL A 154 -4.98 -2.12 5.70
CA VAL A 154 -3.69 -1.83 5.06
C VAL A 154 -3.96 -1.28 3.66
N ARG A 155 -3.53 -0.05 3.40
CA ARG A 155 -3.82 0.74 2.18
C ARG A 155 -2.56 1.14 1.42
N ILE A 156 -1.46 0.49 1.75
CA ILE A 156 -0.13 0.75 1.21
C ILE A 156 -0.09 0.48 -0.29
N PHE A 157 -0.69 -0.64 -0.71
CA PHE A 157 -0.53 -1.15 -2.07
C PHE A 157 -1.06 -0.22 -3.14
N ASP A 158 -0.27 -0.10 -4.20
CA ASP A 158 -0.77 0.35 -5.49
C ASP A 158 -1.76 -0.66 -6.08
N GLY A 159 -2.34 -0.34 -7.23
CA GLY A 159 -3.10 -1.33 -8.01
C GLY A 159 -2.20 -2.51 -8.39
N VAL A 160 -2.73 -3.72 -8.31
CA VAL A 160 -1.97 -4.94 -8.59
C VAL A 160 -2.49 -5.55 -9.88
N SER A 161 -1.61 -5.73 -10.86
CA SER A 161 -1.98 -6.04 -12.25
C SER A 161 -2.43 -7.47 -12.49
N ASN A 162 -2.17 -8.40 -11.56
CA ASN A 162 -2.55 -9.81 -11.69
C ASN A 162 -2.93 -10.45 -10.35
N LEU A 163 -3.67 -11.57 -10.41
CA LEU A 163 -4.15 -12.29 -9.23
C LEU A 163 -3.04 -13.04 -8.48
N HIS A 164 -1.96 -13.43 -9.17
CA HIS A 164 -0.83 -14.14 -8.57
C HIS A 164 -0.15 -13.27 -7.52
N GLU A 165 0.27 -12.07 -7.90
CA GLU A 165 0.87 -11.08 -7.01
C GLU A 165 -0.12 -10.58 -5.95
N LEU A 166 -1.38 -10.37 -6.33
CA LEU A 166 -2.43 -9.96 -5.39
C LEU A 166 -2.57 -10.98 -4.25
N SER A 167 -2.61 -12.27 -4.60
CA SER A 167 -2.72 -13.35 -3.62
C SER A 167 -1.50 -13.40 -2.68
N ALA A 168 -0.30 -13.18 -3.21
CA ALA A 168 0.94 -13.16 -2.43
C ALA A 168 0.95 -12.00 -1.43
N LEU A 169 0.60 -10.79 -1.88
CA LEU A 169 0.51 -9.58 -1.06
C LEU A 169 -0.53 -9.71 0.05
N VAL A 170 -1.71 -10.27 -0.26
CA VAL A 170 -2.76 -10.56 0.74
C VAL A 170 -2.28 -11.58 1.76
N ALA A 171 -1.68 -12.69 1.33
CA ALA A 171 -1.18 -13.73 2.23
C ALA A 171 -0.06 -13.22 3.16
N LEU A 172 0.88 -12.45 2.63
CA LEU A 172 1.95 -11.81 3.40
C LEU A 172 1.37 -10.87 4.47
N THR A 173 0.44 -9.99 4.08
CA THR A 173 -0.21 -9.04 5.01
C THR A 173 -0.95 -9.77 6.13
N HIS A 174 -1.71 -10.81 5.77
CA HIS A 174 -2.45 -11.63 6.75
C HIS A 174 -1.50 -12.35 7.70
N CYS A 175 -0.43 -12.97 7.20
CA CYS A 175 0.55 -13.65 8.03
C CYS A 175 1.28 -12.69 8.97
N LEU A 176 1.68 -11.50 8.50
CA LEU A 176 2.33 -10.48 9.32
C LEU A 176 1.44 -10.01 10.48
N ILE A 177 0.17 -9.70 10.21
CA ILE A 177 -0.75 -9.25 11.26
C ILE A 177 -1.03 -10.37 12.26
N VAL A 178 -1.19 -11.62 11.81
CA VAL A 178 -1.39 -12.78 12.68
C VAL A 178 -0.14 -13.11 13.50
N ASP A 179 1.06 -12.89 12.97
CA ASP A 179 2.31 -13.01 13.72
C ASP A 179 2.34 -12.01 14.89
N LEU A 180 2.09 -10.73 14.61
CA LEU A 180 2.08 -9.68 15.62
C LEU A 180 0.98 -9.90 16.67
N ASP A 181 -0.20 -10.35 16.26
CA ASP A 181 -1.31 -10.68 17.17
C ASP A 181 -0.96 -11.81 18.15
N ARG A 182 -0.28 -12.86 17.66
CA ARG A 182 0.17 -14.01 18.49
C ARG A 182 1.29 -13.63 19.45
N ARG A 183 2.22 -12.79 19.00
CA ARG A 183 3.31 -12.30 19.85
C ARG A 183 2.77 -11.46 21.01
N LEU A 184 1.75 -10.64 20.76
CA LEU A 184 1.03 -9.94 21.83
C LEU A 184 0.34 -10.90 22.81
N ASP A 185 -0.33 -11.94 22.31
CA ASP A 185 -0.95 -12.96 23.18
C ASP A 185 0.07 -13.73 24.02
N ALA A 186 1.30 -13.88 23.51
CA ALA A 186 2.44 -14.45 24.23
C ALA A 186 3.05 -13.48 25.27
N GLY A 187 2.55 -12.25 25.38
CA GLY A 187 3.03 -11.23 26.30
C GLY A 187 4.30 -10.50 25.83
N GLU A 188 4.64 -10.61 24.55
CA GLU A 188 5.79 -9.88 23.98
C GLU A 188 5.47 -8.39 23.81
N SER A 189 6.45 -7.55 24.11
CA SER A 189 6.47 -6.16 23.62
C SER A 189 6.85 -6.16 22.14
N LEU A 190 5.97 -5.66 21.28
CA LEU A 190 6.24 -5.58 19.85
C LEU A 190 7.31 -4.51 19.55
N PRO A 191 8.18 -4.74 18.54
CA PRO A 191 9.20 -3.78 18.16
C PRO A 191 8.56 -2.53 17.55
N VAL A 192 9.13 -1.36 17.85
CA VAL A 192 8.70 -0.05 17.34
C VAL A 192 9.91 0.66 16.73
N MET A 193 9.71 1.18 15.52
CA MET A 193 10.73 1.92 14.79
C MET A 193 10.56 3.42 15.11
N PRO A 194 11.64 4.21 15.18
CA PRO A 194 11.53 5.65 15.30
C PRO A 194 10.76 6.26 14.11
N PRO A 195 9.91 7.28 14.32
CA PRO A 195 9.04 7.81 13.27
C PRO A 195 9.81 8.39 12.07
N TRP A 196 11.03 8.90 12.28
CA TRP A 196 11.87 9.39 11.17
C TRP A 196 12.42 8.25 10.30
N HIS A 197 12.70 7.06 10.86
CA HIS A 197 13.05 5.88 10.06
C HIS A 197 11.85 5.35 9.27
N VAL A 198 10.64 5.33 9.87
CA VAL A 198 9.43 4.93 9.15
C VAL A 198 9.16 5.88 7.97
N GLN A 199 9.31 7.19 8.19
CA GLN A 199 9.17 8.19 7.13
C GLN A 199 10.20 7.99 6.00
N GLU A 200 11.46 7.78 6.35
CA GLU A 200 12.53 7.52 5.39
C GLU A 200 12.27 6.22 4.62
N ASN A 201 11.90 5.13 5.29
CA ASN A 201 11.58 3.86 4.65
C ASN A 201 10.41 3.94 3.68
N LYS A 202 9.36 4.71 4.01
CA LYS A 202 8.27 5.00 3.06
C LYS A 202 8.83 5.65 1.80
N TRP A 203 9.68 6.67 1.94
CA TRP A 203 10.26 7.36 0.80
C TRP A 203 11.19 6.46 -0.02
N ARG A 204 12.09 5.72 0.63
CA ARG A 204 13.03 4.79 -0.03
C ARG A 204 12.30 3.71 -0.81
N ALA A 205 11.28 3.08 -0.23
CA ALA A 205 10.48 2.08 -0.93
C ALA A 205 9.67 2.69 -2.09
N ALA A 206 9.10 3.88 -1.91
CA ALA A 206 8.40 4.56 -3.00
C ALA A 206 9.34 4.91 -4.15
N ARG A 207 10.57 5.34 -3.86
CA ARG A 207 11.55 5.81 -4.85
C ARG A 207 12.29 4.67 -5.54
N TYR A 208 12.76 3.68 -4.80
CA TYR A 208 13.66 2.63 -5.29
C TYR A 208 12.97 1.28 -5.46
N GLY A 209 11.77 1.08 -4.92
CA GLY A 209 11.04 -0.19 -5.03
C GLY A 209 11.84 -1.34 -4.43
N LEU A 210 12.02 -2.41 -5.21
CA LEU A 210 12.76 -3.62 -4.80
C LEU A 210 14.27 -3.40 -4.64
N ASP A 211 14.81 -2.29 -5.15
CA ASP A 211 16.22 -1.91 -4.99
C ASP A 211 16.47 -1.09 -3.72
N ALA A 212 15.44 -0.92 -2.87
CA ALA A 212 15.55 -0.13 -1.65
C ALA A 212 16.43 -0.82 -0.60
N ILE A 213 17.45 -0.09 -0.13
CA ILE A 213 18.11 -0.39 1.15
C ILE A 213 17.23 0.18 2.26
N ILE A 214 16.62 -0.69 3.05
CA ILE A 214 15.66 -0.33 4.10
C ILE A 214 16.33 -0.34 5.47
N ILE A 215 15.83 0.51 6.36
CA ILE A 215 16.20 0.53 7.76
C ILE A 215 15.37 -0.53 8.48
N LEU A 216 16.01 -1.48 9.17
CA LEU A 216 15.38 -2.65 9.76
C LEU A 216 14.83 -2.40 11.17
N ASP A 217 15.44 -1.48 11.93
CA ASP A 217 15.15 -1.32 13.35
C ASP A 217 15.47 0.08 13.91
N ALA A 218 15.40 0.20 15.24
CA ALA A 218 15.71 1.43 15.96
C ALA A 218 17.21 1.70 16.08
N ASP A 219 18.05 0.69 15.89
CA ASP A 219 19.52 0.79 15.93
C ASP A 219 20.10 1.20 14.57
N SER A 220 19.24 1.45 13.58
CA SER A 220 19.59 1.91 12.23
C SER A 220 20.34 0.86 11.41
N ASN A 221 20.13 -0.43 11.69
CA ASN A 221 20.62 -1.49 10.82
C ASN A 221 19.93 -1.40 9.46
N GLU A 222 20.65 -1.70 8.38
CA GLU A 222 20.13 -1.58 7.01
C GLU A 222 20.36 -2.86 6.21
N ARG A 223 19.45 -3.13 5.26
CA ARG A 223 19.57 -4.26 4.33
C ARG A 223 18.77 -4.01 3.05
N LEU A 224 19.12 -4.70 1.97
CA LEU A 224 18.28 -4.74 0.77
C LEU A 224 16.93 -5.38 1.09
N VAL A 225 15.83 -4.75 0.67
CA VAL A 225 14.46 -5.19 0.99
C VAL A 225 14.17 -6.62 0.55
N THR A 226 14.73 -7.08 -0.58
CA THR A 226 14.52 -8.44 -1.09
C THR A 226 15.22 -9.49 -0.25
N GLU A 227 16.39 -9.18 0.31
CA GLU A 227 17.10 -10.12 1.18
C GLU A 227 16.39 -10.27 2.54
N ASP A 228 15.81 -9.18 3.06
CA ASP A 228 15.02 -9.24 4.29
C ASP A 228 13.67 -9.95 4.06
N LEU A 229 13.10 -9.82 2.86
CA LEU A 229 11.89 -10.55 2.46
C LEU A 229 12.06 -12.07 2.50
N ASP A 230 13.21 -12.60 2.09
CA ASP A 230 13.50 -14.05 2.15
C ASP A 230 13.32 -14.57 3.60
N ASP A 231 13.90 -13.87 4.57
CA ASP A 231 13.83 -14.25 5.99
C ASP A 231 12.41 -14.08 6.56
N ILE A 232 11.69 -13.02 6.15
CA ILE A 232 10.30 -12.81 6.54
C ILE A 232 9.41 -13.95 6.03
N VAL A 233 9.54 -14.32 4.76
CA VAL A 233 8.73 -15.38 4.14
C VAL A 233 8.98 -16.71 4.84
N GLU A 234 10.25 -17.07 5.09
CA GLU A 234 10.62 -18.29 5.82
C GLU A 234 10.02 -18.30 7.23
N ARG A 235 10.19 -17.21 7.98
CA ARG A 235 9.66 -17.05 9.35
C ARG A 235 8.13 -17.18 9.42
N LEU A 236 7.42 -16.72 8.39
CA LEU A 236 5.96 -16.74 8.35
C LEU A 236 5.36 -18.06 7.84
N GLN A 237 6.15 -18.99 7.30
CA GLN A 237 5.63 -20.28 6.79
C GLN A 237 4.76 -21.05 7.80
N PRO A 238 5.11 -21.17 9.12
CA PRO A 238 4.27 -21.86 10.07
C PRO A 238 2.91 -21.19 10.28
N ILE A 239 2.83 -19.86 10.12
CA ILE A 239 1.58 -19.11 10.18
C ILE A 239 0.76 -19.37 8.91
N ALA A 240 1.38 -19.25 7.74
CA ALA A 240 0.71 -19.47 6.46
C ALA A 240 0.13 -20.89 6.34
N LYS A 241 0.87 -21.92 6.79
CA LYS A 241 0.37 -23.30 6.87
C LYS A 241 -0.90 -23.42 7.70
N ARG A 242 -0.99 -22.72 8.83
CA ARG A 242 -2.19 -22.73 9.68
C ARG A 242 -3.35 -21.92 9.09
N LEU A 243 -3.05 -20.86 8.35
CA LEU A 243 -4.04 -20.02 7.67
C LEU A 243 -4.50 -20.62 6.34
N GLY A 244 -3.85 -21.67 5.85
CA GLY A 244 -4.15 -22.30 4.57
C GLY A 244 -3.72 -21.48 3.35
N CYS A 245 -2.74 -20.58 3.51
CA CYS A 245 -2.23 -19.70 2.45
C CYS A 245 -0.72 -19.87 2.21
N ILE A 246 -0.18 -21.07 2.45
CA ILE A 246 1.25 -21.36 2.28
C ILE A 246 1.69 -21.21 0.83
N ASP A 247 0.84 -21.61 -0.12
CA ASP A 247 1.13 -21.50 -1.54
C ASP A 247 1.17 -20.03 -1.96
N GLU A 248 0.20 -19.22 -1.51
CA GLU A 248 0.17 -17.78 -1.77
C GLU A 248 1.36 -17.05 -1.14
N LEU A 249 1.71 -17.35 0.13
CA LEU A 249 2.91 -16.78 0.75
C LEU A 249 4.17 -17.18 -0.03
N GLY A 250 4.23 -18.41 -0.52
CA GLY A 250 5.33 -18.94 -1.34
C GLY A 250 5.49 -18.26 -2.70
N ARG A 251 4.51 -17.45 -3.15
CA ARG A 251 4.58 -16.64 -4.38
C ARG A 251 5.25 -15.27 -4.19
N VAL A 252 5.47 -14.83 -2.94
CA VAL A 252 6.13 -13.54 -2.68
C VAL A 252 7.50 -13.45 -3.38
N PRO A 253 8.36 -14.48 -3.36
CA PRO A 253 9.62 -14.48 -4.09
C PRO A 253 9.52 -14.29 -5.61
N ASP A 254 8.42 -14.71 -6.22
CA ASP A 254 8.23 -14.57 -7.66
C ASP A 254 8.20 -13.08 -8.07
N ILE A 255 7.61 -12.22 -7.22
CA ILE A 255 7.50 -10.78 -7.48
C ILE A 255 8.86 -10.13 -7.72
N TYR A 256 9.86 -10.42 -6.87
CA TYR A 256 11.19 -9.81 -7.02
C TYR A 256 12.17 -10.62 -7.88
N ARG A 257 11.84 -11.87 -8.22
CA ARG A 257 12.61 -12.66 -9.20
C ARG A 257 12.23 -12.29 -10.64
N ASP A 258 10.94 -12.14 -10.90
CA ASP A 258 10.42 -11.77 -12.23
C ASP A 258 10.46 -10.24 -12.45
N GLY A 259 10.59 -9.50 -11.35
CA GLY A 259 10.58 -8.05 -11.27
C GLY A 259 9.15 -7.53 -11.04
N ALA A 260 9.01 -6.57 -10.12
CA ALA A 260 7.71 -5.99 -9.77
C ALA A 260 7.09 -5.23 -10.95
N SER A 261 5.78 -4.94 -10.86
CA SER A 261 5.02 -4.29 -11.93
C SER A 261 5.70 -3.02 -12.47
N TYR A 262 6.22 -2.14 -11.62
CA TYR A 262 6.92 -0.94 -12.09
C TYR A 262 8.16 -1.23 -12.97
N GLN A 263 8.89 -2.31 -12.68
CA GLN A 263 10.05 -2.73 -13.47
C GLN A 263 9.61 -3.32 -14.81
N ARG A 264 8.54 -4.13 -14.81
CA ARG A 264 7.96 -4.68 -16.04
C ARG A 264 7.39 -3.59 -16.94
N GLN A 265 6.70 -2.60 -16.37
CA GLN A 265 6.20 -1.43 -17.12
C GLN A 265 7.33 -0.66 -17.81
N ARG A 266 8.43 -0.37 -17.09
CA ARG A 266 9.61 0.29 -17.67
C ARG A 266 10.25 -0.54 -18.77
N ARG A 267 10.42 -1.85 -18.56
CA ARG A 267 10.95 -2.77 -19.57
C ARG A 267 10.11 -2.76 -20.85
N VAL A 268 8.78 -2.83 -20.73
CA VAL A 268 7.87 -2.78 -21.89
C VAL A 268 8.01 -1.44 -22.63
N ALA A 269 8.08 -0.32 -21.91
CA ALA A 269 8.28 0.99 -22.54
C ALA A 269 9.63 1.05 -23.28
N GLU A 270 10.72 0.58 -22.66
CA GLU A 270 12.05 0.52 -23.28
C GLU A 270 12.06 -0.36 -24.56
N GLU A 271 11.39 -1.51 -24.53
CA GLU A 271 11.27 -2.43 -25.67
C GLU A 271 10.40 -1.87 -26.82
N HIS A 272 9.59 -0.85 -26.55
CA HIS A 272 8.67 -0.22 -27.51
C HIS A 272 9.00 1.27 -27.75
N ASP A 273 10.28 1.65 -27.66
CA ASP A 273 10.76 3.01 -27.95
C ASP A 273 10.03 4.13 -27.16
N GLY A 274 9.58 3.82 -25.94
CA GLY A 274 8.85 4.72 -25.05
C GLY A 274 7.33 4.75 -25.24
N ASP A 275 6.73 3.87 -26.05
CA ASP A 275 5.27 3.85 -26.26
C ASP A 275 4.51 3.34 -25.02
N LEU A 276 3.95 4.27 -24.25
CA LEU A 276 3.18 3.96 -23.04
C LEU A 276 1.82 3.28 -23.33
N ARG A 277 1.37 3.23 -24.58
CA ARG A 277 0.19 2.41 -24.95
C ARG A 277 0.52 0.92 -24.86
N ALA A 278 1.73 0.52 -25.27
CA ALA A 278 2.20 -0.85 -25.10
C ALA A 278 2.27 -1.26 -23.62
N VAL A 279 2.62 -0.32 -22.73
CA VAL A 279 2.58 -0.54 -21.28
C VAL A 279 1.16 -0.82 -20.78
N VAL A 280 0.17 -0.04 -21.24
CA VAL A 280 -1.24 -0.29 -20.90
C VAL A 280 -1.71 -1.63 -21.46
N ASP A 281 -1.39 -1.96 -22.71
CA ASP A 281 -1.74 -3.25 -23.32
C ASP A 281 -1.13 -4.43 -22.55
N ALA A 282 0.11 -4.30 -22.07
CA ALA A 282 0.75 -5.30 -21.22
C ALA A 282 0.02 -5.46 -19.87
N LEU A 283 -0.35 -4.35 -19.21
CA LEU A 283 -1.11 -4.39 -17.95
C LEU A 283 -2.51 -4.99 -18.12
N VAL A 284 -3.17 -4.73 -19.25
CA VAL A 284 -4.44 -5.39 -19.63
C VAL A 284 -4.23 -6.89 -19.81
N GLY A 285 -3.12 -7.29 -20.44
CA GLY A 285 -2.74 -8.69 -20.63
C GLY A 285 -2.43 -9.44 -19.35
N GLU A 286 -1.86 -8.77 -18.34
CA GLU A 286 -1.58 -9.34 -17.02
C GLU A 286 -2.87 -9.60 -16.21
N LEU A 287 -3.91 -8.78 -16.38
CA LEU A 287 -5.15 -8.86 -15.62
C LEU A 287 -6.11 -9.92 -16.19
N VAL A 288 -5.77 -11.18 -16.00
CA VAL A 288 -6.63 -12.33 -16.34
C VAL A 288 -7.54 -12.65 -15.14
N LEU A 289 -8.85 -12.42 -15.30
CA LEU A 289 -9.90 -12.69 -14.32
C LEU A 289 -10.67 -13.98 -14.62
#